data_AF-A0A6G1S1U9-F1
#
_entry.id   AF-A0A6G1S1U9-F1
#
_cell.length_a   1.000
_cell.length_b   1.000
_cell.length_c   1.000
_cell.angle_alpha   90.00
_cell.angle_beta   90.00
_cell.angle_gamma   90.00
#
_symmetry.space_group_name_H-M   'P 1'
#
loop_
_entity.id
_entity.type
_entity.pdbx_description
1 polymer ?
#
loop_
_entity_poly.entity_id
_entity_poly.type
_entity_poly.pdbx_seq_one_letter_code
_entity_poly.pdbx_strand_id
1 'polypeptide(L)'
;NNPFHNFRHCFCVTQMMYSMISLCSLQEKFSQIDILILMTAAVCHDLDHPGYNNTYQINARTELAVRYNDISPLENHHCAVAFQILSQPEYNIFSNVDQD
;
A
#
# COMPACT_ATOMS: atom_id res chain seq x y z
N ASN A 1 7.49 14.93 0.70
CA ASN A 1 8.81 14.48 1.19
C ASN A 1 8.84 14.44 2.71
N ASN A 2 8.23 13.41 3.31
CA ASN A 2 8.30 13.24 4.76
C ASN A 2 9.67 12.69 5.18
N PRO A 3 10.13 12.95 6.41
CA PRO A 3 11.39 12.38 6.91
C PRO A 3 11.40 10.84 6.95
N PHE A 4 10.26 10.19 7.20
CA PHE A 4 10.17 8.73 7.37
C PHE A 4 9.26 8.04 6.33
N HIS A 5 7.93 8.25 6.38
CA HIS A 5 6.99 7.67 5.41
C HIS A 5 7.15 8.32 4.03
N ASN A 6 8.15 7.85 3.30
CA ASN A 6 8.61 8.33 2.01
C ASN A 6 8.97 7.14 1.11
N PHE A 7 9.42 7.42 -0.11
CA PHE A 7 9.74 6.38 -1.09
C PHE A 7 10.84 5.41 -0.62
N ARG A 8 11.78 5.85 0.22
CA ARG A 8 12.82 4.97 0.77
C ARG A 8 12.24 3.96 1.76
N HIS A 9 11.27 4.37 2.57
CA HIS A 9 10.53 3.45 3.45
C HIS A 9 9.74 2.43 2.63
N CYS A 10 9.01 2.87 1.60
CA CYS A 10 8.35 1.99 0.62
C CYS A 10 9.33 0.95 0.04
N PHE A 11 10.51 1.39 -0.39
CA PHE A 11 11.57 0.50 -0.90
C PHE A 11 12.01 -0.51 0.16
N CYS A 12 12.26 -0.09 1.40
CA CYS A 12 12.69 -0.98 2.48
C CYS A 12 11.65 -2.06 2.78
N VAL A 13 10.35 -1.72 2.86
CA VAL A 13 9.28 -2.70 3.11
C VAL A 13 9.15 -3.68 1.96
N THR A 14 9.18 -3.18 0.71
CA THR A 14 9.15 -4.02 -0.50
C THR A 14 10.34 -4.97 -0.57
N GLN A 15 11.55 -4.47 -0.31
CA GLN A 15 12.77 -5.25 -0.35
C GLN A 15 12.78 -6.32 0.76
N MET A 16 12.32 -5.98 1.96
CA MET A 16 12.18 -6.95 3.04
C MET A 16 11.16 -8.05 2.69
N MET A 17 10.02 -7.69 2.08
CA MET A 17 9.04 -8.68 1.61
C MET A 17 9.66 -9.64 0.60
N TYR A 18 10.41 -9.13 -0.39
CA TYR A 18 11.15 -9.97 -1.33
C TYR A 18 12.17 -10.89 -0.63
N SER A 19 12.92 -10.38 0.34
CA SER A 19 13.85 -11.17 1.14
C SER A 19 13.13 -12.28 1.92
N MET A 20 11.97 -11.99 2.52
CA MET A 20 11.19 -12.99 3.24
C MET A 20 10.61 -14.06 2.31
N ILE A 21 10.12 -13.67 1.12
CA ILE A 21 9.63 -14.60 0.10
C ILE A 21 10.72 -15.62 -0.25
N SER A 22 11.96 -15.13 -0.40
CA SER A 22 13.12 -15.96 -0.75
C SER A 22 13.61 -16.81 0.43
N LEU A 23 13.81 -16.18 1.59
CA LEU A 23 14.41 -16.82 2.77
C LEU A 23 13.50 -17.89 3.39
N CYS A 24 12.19 -17.66 3.36
CA CYS A 24 11.21 -18.58 3.95
C CYS A 24 10.59 -19.52 2.92
N SER A 25 11.09 -19.54 1.68
CA SER A 25 10.53 -20.31 0.56
C SER A 25 9.01 -20.12 0.41
N LEU A 26 8.53 -18.88 0.49
CA LEU A 26 7.08 -18.62 0.50
C LEU A 26 6.38 -19.06 -0.78
N GLN A 27 7.10 -19.15 -1.90
CA GLN A 27 6.58 -19.69 -3.16
C GLN A 27 6.19 -21.19 -3.08
N GLU A 28 6.66 -21.93 -2.07
CA GLU A 28 6.23 -23.31 -1.81
C GLU A 28 4.91 -23.37 -0.99
N LYS A 29 4.48 -22.25 -0.42
CA LYS A 29 3.33 -22.14 0.49
C LYS A 29 2.19 -21.30 -0.07
N PHE A 30 2.52 -20.35 -0.93
CA PHE A 30 1.61 -19.35 -1.46
C PHE A 30 1.54 -19.44 -2.98
N SER A 31 0.36 -19.12 -3.53
CA SER A 31 0.19 -19.04 -4.98
C SER A 31 0.94 -17.83 -5.54
N GLN A 32 1.14 -17.82 -6.86
CA GLN A 32 1.75 -16.65 -7.51
C GLN A 32 0.89 -15.38 -7.36
N ILE A 33 -0.43 -15.51 -7.25
CA ILE A 33 -1.34 -14.39 -6.96
C ILE A 33 -1.11 -13.87 -5.53
N ASP A 34 -0.94 -14.75 -4.54
CA ASP A 34 -0.61 -14.32 -3.18
C ASP A 34 0.73 -13.58 -3.12
N ILE A 35 1.74 -14.06 -3.85
CA ILE A 35 3.04 -13.37 -3.97
C ILE A 35 2.88 -11.99 -4.62
N LEU A 36 2.06 -11.88 -5.66
CA LEU A 36 1.74 -10.61 -6.31
C LEU A 36 1.04 -9.64 -5.35
N ILE A 37 0.08 -10.12 -4.56
CA ILE A 37 -0.62 -9.35 -3.53
C ILE A 37 0.39 -8.84 -2.50
N LEU A 38 1.25 -9.71 -1.96
CA LEU A 38 2.27 -9.34 -0.97
C LEU A 38 3.20 -8.23 -1.47
N MET A 39 3.73 -8.38 -2.69
CA MET A 39 4.65 -7.41 -3.28
C MET A 39 3.96 -6.09 -3.62
N THR A 40 2.77 -6.14 -4.22
CA THR A 40 2.01 -4.93 -4.58
C THR A 40 1.58 -4.16 -3.33
N ALA A 41 1.05 -4.86 -2.32
CA ALA A 41 0.66 -4.23 -1.06
C ALA A 41 1.87 -3.58 -0.38
N ALA A 42 3.03 -4.24 -0.33
CA ALA A 42 4.24 -3.67 0.25
C ALA A 42 4.69 -2.37 -0.42
N VAL A 43 4.61 -2.30 -1.76
CA VAL A 43 4.93 -1.09 -2.53
C VAL A 43 3.92 0.03 -2.29
N CYS A 44 2.64 -0.30 -2.14
CA CYS A 44 1.56 0.69 -2.09
C CYS A 44 1.15 1.13 -0.69
N HIS A 45 1.58 0.45 0.38
CA HIS A 45 0.95 0.54 1.70
C HIS A 45 0.94 1.95 2.35
N ASP A 46 1.85 2.84 1.96
CA ASP A 46 2.01 4.20 2.53
C ASP A 46 1.88 5.31 1.46
N LEU A 47 1.20 5.03 0.35
CA LEU A 47 1.01 6.00 -0.73
C LEU A 47 0.35 7.29 -0.23
N ASP A 48 0.94 8.43 -0.57
CA ASP A 48 0.44 9.76 -0.19
C ASP A 48 0.31 9.99 1.34
N HIS A 49 1.16 9.34 2.15
CA HIS A 49 1.19 9.59 3.58
C HIS A 49 1.52 11.07 3.90
N PRO A 50 0.73 11.79 4.76
CA PRO A 50 0.88 13.23 4.98
C PRO A 50 1.92 13.61 6.03
N GLY A 51 2.52 12.62 6.69
CA GLY A 51 3.56 12.81 7.72
C GLY A 51 3.02 12.86 9.16
N TYR A 52 1.70 12.74 9.33
CA TYR A 52 1.02 12.68 10.62
C TYR A 52 0.12 11.44 10.68
N ASN A 53 0.13 10.72 11.80
CA ASN A 53 -0.60 9.47 11.98
C ASN A 53 -2.12 9.66 12.16
N ASN A 54 -2.87 8.55 12.21
CA ASN A 54 -4.34 8.56 12.38
C ASN A 54 -4.80 9.32 13.62
N THR A 55 -4.07 9.25 14.75
CA THR A 55 -4.42 10.01 15.96
C THR A 55 -4.45 11.51 15.69
N TYR A 56 -3.49 12.03 14.91
CA TYR A 56 -3.53 13.43 14.47
C TYR A 56 -4.72 13.68 13.54
N GLN A 57 -4.93 12.82 12.53
CA GLN A 57 -6.01 12.99 11.56
C GLN A 57 -7.38 13.14 12.25
N ILE A 58 -7.65 12.25 13.21
CA ILE A 58 -8.92 12.17 13.97
C ILE A 58 -9.05 13.37 14.91
N ASN A 59 -8.04 13.63 15.75
CA ASN A 59 -8.10 14.71 16.74
C ASN A 59 -8.20 16.09 16.08
N ALA A 60 -7.51 16.30 14.96
CA ALA A 60 -7.57 17.54 14.19
C ALA A 60 -8.79 17.59 13.23
N ARG A 61 -9.62 16.53 13.17
CA ARG A 61 -10.80 16.42 12.29
C ARG A 61 -10.48 16.78 10.84
N THR A 62 -9.36 16.27 10.37
CA THR A 62 -8.88 16.47 9.00
C THR A 62 -9.86 15.91 7.98
N GLU A 63 -9.72 16.33 6.71
CA GLU A 63 -10.55 15.80 5.62
C GLU A 63 -10.49 14.28 5.52
N LEU A 64 -9.31 13.66 5.71
CA LEU A 64 -9.16 12.21 5.68
C LEU A 64 -9.94 11.53 6.81
N ALA A 65 -9.88 12.07 8.03
CA ALA A 65 -10.64 11.53 9.15
C ALA A 65 -12.15 11.62 8.91
N VAL A 66 -12.63 12.76 8.40
CA VAL A 66 -14.04 12.95 8.04
C VAL A 66 -14.46 11.98 6.92
N ARG A 67 -13.64 11.85 5.87
CA ARG A 67 -13.92 10.97 4.72
C ARG A 67 -14.03 9.50 5.11
N TYR A 68 -13.15 9.04 6.00
CA TYR A 68 -13.07 7.64 6.41
C TYR A 68 -13.74 7.37 7.77
N ASN A 69 -14.53 8.31 8.28
CA ASN A 69 -15.30 8.19 9.51
C ASN A 69 -14.46 7.68 10.69
N ASP A 70 -13.25 8.22 10.85
CA ASP A 70 -12.27 7.85 11.89
C ASP A 70 -11.77 6.39 11.86
N ILE A 71 -12.16 5.58 10.87
CA ILE A 71 -11.75 4.18 10.72
C ILE A 71 -10.56 4.09 9.78
N SER A 72 -9.36 3.87 10.34
CA SER A 72 -8.10 3.77 9.60
C SER A 72 -7.97 4.80 8.45
N PRO A 73 -8.07 6.12 8.72
CA PRO A 73 -8.11 7.12 7.64
C PRO A 73 -6.93 7.06 6.68
N LEU A 74 -5.72 6.87 7.18
CA LEU A 74 -4.53 6.81 6.35
C LEU A 74 -4.47 5.53 5.55
N GLU A 75 -4.71 4.37 6.16
CA GLU A 75 -4.60 3.09 5.47
C GLU A 75 -5.67 2.94 4.37
N ASN A 76 -6.88 3.45 4.60
CA ASN A 76 -7.89 3.56 3.55
C ASN A 76 -7.46 4.51 2.43
N HIS A 77 -6.84 5.64 2.76
CA HIS A 77 -6.32 6.59 1.78
C HIS A 77 -5.21 5.98 0.91
N HIS A 78 -4.23 5.32 1.53
CA HIS A 78 -3.14 4.63 0.82
C HIS A 78 -3.68 3.62 -0.19
N CYS A 79 -4.66 2.81 0.24
CA CYS A 79 -5.33 1.84 -0.61
C CYS A 79 -6.11 2.51 -1.76
N ALA A 80 -6.87 3.56 -1.48
CA ALA A 80 -7.62 4.29 -2.49
C ALA A 80 -6.69 4.91 -3.56
N VAL A 81 -5.57 5.51 -3.15
CA VAL A 81 -4.56 6.06 -4.07
C VAL A 81 -3.92 4.96 -4.91
N ALA A 82 -3.62 3.79 -4.33
CA ALA A 82 -3.08 2.65 -5.07
C ALA A 82 -3.98 2.24 -6.23
N PHE A 83 -5.28 2.07 -5.96
CA PHE A 83 -6.24 1.68 -7.00
C PHE A 83 -6.58 2.82 -7.97
N GLN A 84 -6.50 4.09 -7.55
CA GLN A 84 -6.57 5.22 -8.47
C GLN A 84 -5.43 5.21 -9.49
N ILE A 85 -4.20 4.90 -9.07
CA ILE A 85 -3.06 4.72 -9.99
C ILE A 85 -3.33 3.55 -10.92
N LEU A 86 -3.69 2.37 -10.39
CA LEU A 86 -3.92 1.17 -11.18
C LEU A 86 -5.13 1.25 -12.12
N SER A 87 -6.08 2.17 -11.85
CA SER A 87 -7.21 2.43 -12.75
C SER A 87 -6.83 3.16 -14.04
N GLN A 88 -5.65 3.79 -14.09
CA GLN A 88 -5.15 4.45 -15.29
C GLN A 88 -4.55 3.38 -16.23
N PRO A 89 -5.02 3.26 -17.49
CA PRO A 89 -4.59 2.19 -18.39
C PRO A 89 -3.07 2.08 -18.57
N GLU A 90 -2.35 3.21 -18.55
CA GLU A 90 -0.90 3.29 -18.70
C GLU A 90 -0.12 2.77 -17.47
N TYR A 91 -0.75 2.70 -16.30
CA TYR A 91 -0.13 2.23 -15.05
C TYR A 91 -0.72 0.89 -14.57
N ASN A 92 -1.71 0.35 -15.28
CA ASN A 92 -2.39 -0.87 -14.89
C ASN A 92 -1.54 -2.12 -15.21
N ILE A 93 -0.72 -2.51 -14.24
CA ILE A 93 0.06 -3.76 -14.29
C ILE A 93 -0.83 -5.02 -14.24
N PHE A 94 -2.12 -4.89 -13.93
CA PHE A 94 -3.10 -5.98 -13.87
C PHE A 94 -4.04 -6.02 -15.08
N SER A 95 -3.76 -5.25 -16.13
CA SER A 95 -4.62 -5.11 -17.32
C SER A 95 -4.96 -6.43 -18.03
N ASN A 96 -4.16 -7.47 -17.83
CA ASN A 96 -4.35 -8.80 -18.42
C ASN A 96 -4.59 -9.90 -17.37
N VAL A 97 -4.96 -9.54 -16.14
CA VAL A 97 -5.40 -10.50 -15.11
C VAL A 97 -6.89 -10.75 -15.29
N ASP A 98 -7.30 -12.02 -15.17
CA ASP A 98 -8.71 -12.41 -15.25
C ASP A 98 -9.56 -11.72 -14.17
N GLN A 99 -10.85 -11.51 -14.45
CA GLN A 99 -11.77 -10.77 -13.57
C GLN A 99 -12.34 -11.57 -12.39
N ASP A 100 -11.98 -12.85 -12.27
CA ASP A 100 -12.60 -13.83 -11.37
C ASP A 100 -12.50 -13.51 -9.87
#